data_AF-A0A180FRQ4-F1
#
_entry.id   AF-A0A180FRQ4-F1
#
_cell.length_a   1.000
_cell.length_b   1.000
_cell.length_c   1.000
_cell.angle_alpha   90.00
_cell.angle_beta   90.00
_cell.angle_gamma   90.00
#
_symmetry.space_group_name_H-M   'P 1'
#
loop_
_entity.id
_entity.type
_entity.pdbx_description
1 polymer ?
#
loop_
_entity_poly.entity_id
_entity_poly.type
_entity_poly.pdbx_seq_one_letter_code
_entity_poly.pdbx_strand_id
1 'polypeptide(L)'
;MKTVNFFSVVILAIGLMSCAETEDTRPDCEKNNTGTIILRNNDPNSFTVSVDGVNNGVIQGERFLYLTVPAGTHSVRVVRQSGSHPQDIMFDPFVLAKCGEMAFTIEDTRPDCEKNNTGTIILKNTDSDPFTVYVDEINKGTIQGNQTIRLTVPAGTHSVRVVERSGWILYPQETSFAAFVLATCAEKTCAWD
;
A
#
# COMPACT_ATOMS: atom_id res chain seq x y z
N MET A 1 29.12 -101.02 6.73
CA MET A 1 28.15 -100.18 7.47
C MET A 1 28.62 -98.74 7.41
N LYS A 2 27.90 -97.86 6.72
CA LYS A 2 28.13 -96.40 6.68
C LYS A 2 26.85 -95.73 7.15
N THR A 3 26.89 -95.13 8.34
CA THR A 3 25.80 -94.37 8.94
C THR A 3 25.90 -92.92 8.45
N VAL A 4 24.85 -92.44 7.78
CA VAL A 4 24.73 -91.05 7.32
C VAL A 4 23.87 -90.31 8.35
N ASN A 5 24.47 -89.37 9.07
CA ASN A 5 23.76 -88.50 10.00
C ASN A 5 23.13 -87.34 9.24
N PHE A 6 21.79 -87.30 9.22
CA PHE A 6 21.00 -86.19 8.69
C PHE A 6 20.91 -85.08 9.76
N PHE A 7 21.60 -83.96 9.56
CA PHE A 7 21.40 -82.75 10.34
C PHE A 7 20.20 -81.99 9.76
N SER A 8 19.09 -81.97 10.52
CA SER A 8 17.92 -81.16 10.19
C SER A 8 18.13 -79.74 10.72
N VAL A 9 18.37 -78.79 9.83
CA VAL A 9 18.48 -77.36 10.17
C VAL A 9 17.08 -76.76 10.18
N VAL A 10 16.55 -76.52 11.38
CA VAL A 10 15.29 -75.78 11.55
C VAL A 10 15.59 -74.29 11.42
N ILE A 11 15.28 -73.71 10.26
CA ILE A 11 15.36 -72.27 10.04
C ILE A 11 14.10 -71.63 10.64
N LEU A 12 14.25 -71.01 11.81
CA LEU A 12 13.20 -70.22 12.44
C LEU A 12 13.09 -68.89 11.70
N ALA A 13 12.18 -68.81 10.72
CA ALA A 13 11.84 -67.56 10.05
C ALA A 13 11.05 -66.67 11.00
N ILE A 14 11.75 -65.78 11.71
CA ILE A 14 11.13 -64.71 12.49
C ILE A 14 10.55 -63.73 11.47
N GLY A 15 9.26 -63.84 11.20
CA GLY A 15 8.53 -62.86 10.40
C GLY A 15 8.60 -61.50 11.10
N LEU A 16 9.47 -60.62 10.60
CA LEU A 16 9.42 -59.20 10.91
C LEU A 16 8.11 -58.67 10.32
N MET A 17 7.04 -58.69 11.10
CA MET A 17 5.90 -57.82 10.86
C MET A 17 6.43 -56.39 10.95
N SER A 18 6.76 -55.79 9.80
CA SER A 18 6.95 -54.35 9.73
C SER A 18 5.61 -53.74 10.10
N CYS A 19 5.52 -53.14 11.28
CA CYS A 19 4.44 -52.22 11.60
C CYS A 19 4.52 -51.12 10.54
N ALA A 20 3.66 -51.20 9.52
CA ALA A 20 3.45 -50.08 8.63
C ALA A 20 2.87 -48.98 9.51
N GLU A 21 3.67 -47.94 9.79
CA GLU A 21 3.13 -46.73 10.40
C GLU A 21 2.06 -46.21 9.46
N THR A 22 0.82 -46.23 9.91
CA THR A 22 -0.28 -45.63 9.17
C THR A 22 0.01 -44.15 9.08
N GLU A 23 0.41 -43.69 7.89
CA GLU A 23 0.68 -42.29 7.63
C GLU A 23 -0.56 -41.47 7.99
N ASP A 24 -0.41 -40.52 8.91
CA ASP A 24 -1.50 -39.66 9.33
C ASP A 24 -1.92 -38.79 8.14
N THR A 25 -3.11 -39.03 7.60
CA THR A 25 -3.61 -38.38 6.38
C THR A 25 -4.29 -37.04 6.65
N ARG A 26 -4.37 -36.60 7.91
CA ARG A 26 -4.99 -35.32 8.25
C ARG A 26 -4.20 -34.14 7.64
N PRO A 27 -4.88 -33.05 7.25
CA PRO A 27 -4.21 -31.82 6.82
C PRO A 27 -3.22 -31.29 7.87
N ASP A 28 -2.17 -30.59 7.45
CA ASP A 28 -1.15 -30.07 8.37
C ASP A 28 -1.72 -29.10 9.41
N CYS A 29 -2.72 -28.29 9.02
CA CYS A 29 -3.43 -27.42 9.96
C CYS A 29 -4.17 -28.23 11.04
N GLU A 30 -4.63 -29.45 10.70
CA GLU A 30 -5.31 -30.29 11.66
C GLU A 30 -4.35 -30.94 12.66
N LYS A 31 -3.19 -31.36 12.16
CA LYS A 31 -2.12 -31.96 12.97
C LYS A 31 -1.52 -30.95 13.92
N ASN A 32 -1.26 -29.74 13.44
CA ASN A 32 -0.54 -28.70 14.18
C ASN A 32 -1.45 -27.72 14.93
N ASN A 33 -2.77 -27.86 14.82
CA ASN A 33 -3.75 -26.95 15.39
C ASN A 33 -3.48 -25.48 14.99
N THR A 34 -3.30 -25.24 13.70
CA THR A 34 -2.98 -23.92 13.14
C THR A 34 -4.11 -23.38 12.27
N GLY A 35 -4.09 -22.07 12.02
CA GLY A 35 -4.89 -21.38 11.01
C GLY A 35 -4.01 -20.42 10.20
N THR A 36 -4.63 -19.72 9.25
CA THR A 36 -3.93 -18.79 8.35
C THR A 36 -4.45 -17.37 8.51
N ILE A 37 -3.54 -16.42 8.69
CA ILE A 37 -3.81 -14.98 8.56
C ILE A 37 -3.37 -14.54 7.16
N ILE A 38 -4.25 -13.84 6.46
CA ILE A 38 -4.04 -13.30 5.11
C ILE A 38 -4.04 -11.78 5.22
N LEU A 39 -2.95 -11.15 4.86
CA LEU A 39 -2.85 -9.69 4.80
C LEU A 39 -2.75 -9.28 3.33
N ARG A 40 -3.63 -8.37 2.90
CA ARG A 40 -3.55 -7.72 1.60
C ARG A 40 -3.12 -6.28 1.79
N ASN A 41 -2.02 -5.88 1.16
CA ASN A 41 -1.56 -4.51 1.18
C ASN A 41 -1.95 -3.80 -0.11
N ASN A 42 -2.96 -2.92 -0.06
CA ASN A 42 -3.33 -2.05 -1.20
C ASN A 42 -2.53 -0.74 -1.22
N ASP A 43 -1.77 -0.46 -0.17
CA ASP A 43 -0.86 0.69 -0.13
C ASP A 43 0.42 0.35 -0.90
N PRO A 44 1.01 1.28 -1.67
CA PRO A 44 2.27 1.00 -2.38
C PRO A 44 3.49 0.94 -1.47
N ASN A 45 3.41 1.39 -0.22
CA ASN A 45 4.51 1.32 0.74
C ASN A 45 4.55 -0.03 1.47
N SER A 46 5.70 -0.39 2.01
CA SER A 46 5.87 -1.60 2.81
C SER A 46 5.49 -1.42 4.28
N PHE A 47 5.00 -2.49 4.90
CA PHE A 47 4.62 -2.53 6.31
C PHE A 47 5.33 -3.67 7.03
N THR A 48 5.87 -3.39 8.20
CA THR A 48 6.26 -4.43 9.16
C THR A 48 5.02 -5.00 9.82
N VAL A 49 4.92 -6.32 9.84
CA VAL A 49 3.77 -7.04 10.38
C VAL A 49 4.16 -7.71 11.69
N SER A 50 3.33 -7.54 12.71
CA SER A 50 3.49 -8.23 14.00
C SER A 50 2.20 -8.96 14.36
N VAL A 51 2.34 -10.19 14.86
CA VAL A 51 1.23 -10.97 15.43
C VAL A 51 1.57 -11.23 16.89
N ASP A 52 0.69 -10.81 17.80
CA ASP A 52 0.90 -10.91 19.26
C ASP A 52 2.23 -10.31 19.74
N GLY A 53 2.63 -9.20 19.11
CA GLY A 53 3.89 -8.50 19.39
C GLY A 53 5.14 -9.15 18.78
N VAL A 54 5.03 -10.31 18.13
CA VAL A 54 6.15 -10.96 17.43
C VAL A 54 6.24 -10.45 16.00
N ASN A 55 7.43 -10.01 15.58
CA ASN A 55 7.67 -9.57 14.20
C ASN A 55 7.64 -10.77 13.24
N ASN A 56 6.75 -10.71 12.25
CA ASN A 56 6.51 -11.74 11.24
C ASN A 56 6.97 -11.32 9.84
N GLY A 57 7.81 -10.28 9.75
CA GLY A 57 8.42 -9.80 8.52
C GLY A 57 7.75 -8.56 7.95
N VAL A 58 7.86 -8.42 6.63
CA VAL A 58 7.43 -7.22 5.88
C VAL A 58 6.50 -7.64 4.75
N ILE A 59 5.35 -6.97 4.63
CA ILE A 59 4.50 -7.04 3.45
C ILE A 59 4.83 -5.86 2.52
N GLN A 60 5.18 -6.17 1.28
CA GLN A 60 5.45 -5.16 0.25
C GLN A 60 4.14 -4.56 -0.27
N GLY A 61 4.24 -3.40 -0.94
CA GLY A 61 3.08 -2.77 -1.55
C GLY A 61 2.43 -3.64 -2.61
N GLU A 62 1.10 -3.61 -2.69
CA GLU A 62 0.29 -4.37 -3.67
C GLU A 62 0.47 -5.89 -3.60
N ARG A 63 0.88 -6.43 -2.44
CA ARG A 63 1.12 -7.87 -2.23
C ARG A 63 0.23 -8.46 -1.15
N PHE A 64 0.27 -9.79 -1.09
CA PHE A 64 -0.30 -10.58 0.00
C PHE A 64 0.80 -11.14 0.89
N LEU A 65 0.52 -11.27 2.19
CA LEU A 65 1.31 -12.03 3.15
C LEU A 65 0.41 -13.08 3.80
N TYR A 66 0.89 -14.32 3.83
CA TYR A 66 0.22 -15.45 4.46
C TYR A 66 1.03 -15.88 5.67
N LEU A 67 0.38 -15.93 6.83
CA LEU A 67 1.02 -16.32 8.09
C LEU A 67 0.28 -17.51 8.69
N THR A 68 0.99 -18.60 8.92
CA THR A 68 0.46 -19.75 9.67
C THR A 68 0.72 -19.53 11.15
N VAL A 69 -0.34 -19.47 11.95
CA VAL A 69 -0.26 -19.26 13.40
C VAL A 69 -1.09 -20.32 14.13
N PRO A 70 -0.82 -20.59 15.42
CA PRO A 70 -1.67 -21.48 16.22
C PRO A 70 -3.14 -21.02 16.20
N ALA A 71 -4.09 -21.93 16.37
CA ALA A 71 -5.47 -21.56 16.61
C ALA A 71 -5.60 -20.91 18.01
N GLY A 72 -6.38 -19.85 18.13
CA GLY A 72 -6.45 -19.07 19.37
C GLY A 72 -6.90 -17.64 19.16
N THR A 73 -6.72 -16.81 20.19
CA THR A 73 -6.96 -15.37 20.09
C THR A 73 -5.68 -14.68 19.68
N HIS A 74 -5.75 -13.84 18.64
CA HIS A 74 -4.60 -13.13 18.10
C HIS A 74 -4.91 -11.65 17.93
N SER A 75 -3.84 -10.87 17.95
CA SER A 75 -3.81 -9.45 17.61
C SER A 75 -2.82 -9.22 16.47
N VAL A 76 -3.17 -8.36 15.51
CA VAL A 76 -2.32 -8.03 14.38
C VAL A 76 -2.04 -6.53 14.39
N ARG A 77 -0.75 -6.18 14.33
CA ARG A 77 -0.28 -4.80 14.18
C ARG A 77 0.53 -4.67 12.90
N VAL A 78 0.26 -3.64 12.11
CA VAL A 78 1.05 -3.31 10.92
C VAL A 78 1.55 -1.89 11.01
N VAL A 79 2.85 -1.71 10.79
CA VAL A 79 3.53 -0.40 10.91
C VAL A 79 4.24 -0.09 9.60
N ARG A 80 3.94 1.05 9.00
CA ARG A 80 4.57 1.46 7.73
C ARG A 80 6.07 1.71 7.93
N GLN A 81 6.91 1.19 7.04
CA GLN A 81 8.37 1.29 7.17
C GLN A 81 8.94 2.64 6.71
N SER A 82 8.30 3.29 5.75
CA SER A 82 8.78 4.54 5.15
C SER A 82 7.65 5.35 4.54
N GLY A 83 7.82 6.67 4.46
CA GLY A 83 6.88 7.59 3.81
C GLY A 83 6.63 8.86 4.62
N SER A 84 6.04 9.88 3.98
CA SER A 84 5.62 11.14 4.61
C SER A 84 4.47 10.97 5.60
N HIS A 85 3.70 9.89 5.43
CA HIS A 85 2.52 9.58 6.24
C HIS A 85 2.78 8.33 7.09
N PRO A 86 3.15 8.45 8.37
CA PRO A 86 3.29 7.29 9.24
C PRO A 86 1.92 6.62 9.40
N GLN A 87 1.88 5.29 9.35
CA GLN A 87 0.70 4.51 9.68
C GLN A 87 1.08 3.41 10.68
N ASP A 88 0.22 3.27 11.69
CA ASP A 88 0.28 2.24 12.71
C ASP A 88 -1.14 1.73 12.93
N ILE A 89 -1.43 0.57 12.36
CA ILE A 89 -2.77 -0.01 12.36
C ILE A 89 -2.75 -1.20 13.31
N MET A 90 -3.58 -1.14 14.33
CA MET A 90 -3.89 -2.27 15.20
C MET A 90 -5.27 -2.79 14.81
N PHE A 91 -5.35 -4.05 14.38
CA PHE A 91 -6.63 -4.72 14.17
C PHE A 91 -7.18 -5.20 15.51
N ASP A 92 -8.51 -5.18 15.64
CA ASP A 92 -9.17 -5.72 16.83
C ASP A 92 -8.80 -7.20 17.02
N PRO A 93 -8.60 -7.65 18.27
CA PRO A 93 -8.33 -9.04 18.55
C PRO A 93 -9.42 -9.96 17.99
N PHE A 94 -9.02 -11.10 17.45
CA PHE A 94 -9.93 -12.06 16.84
C PHE A 94 -9.58 -13.49 17.24
N VAL A 95 -10.57 -14.39 17.17
CA VAL A 95 -10.37 -15.82 17.42
C VAL A 95 -10.21 -16.53 16.08
N LEU A 96 -9.04 -17.13 15.87
CA LEU A 96 -8.73 -17.96 14.71
C LEU A 96 -9.03 -19.42 15.04
N ALA A 97 -10.00 -19.98 14.32
CA ALA A 97 -10.31 -21.40 14.42
C ALA A 97 -9.20 -22.27 13.81
N LYS A 98 -9.14 -23.53 14.26
CA LYS A 98 -8.31 -24.57 13.64
C LYS A 98 -8.67 -24.73 12.16
N CYS A 99 -7.66 -24.74 11.29
CA CYS A 99 -7.81 -24.69 9.83
C CYS A 99 -8.65 -23.50 9.31
N GLY A 100 -8.86 -22.48 10.15
CA GLY A 100 -9.58 -21.27 9.78
C GLY A 100 -8.67 -20.29 9.06
N GLU A 101 -9.30 -19.37 8.34
CA GLU A 101 -8.63 -18.26 7.68
C GLU A 101 -9.20 -16.93 8.18
N MET A 102 -8.33 -15.93 8.35
CA MET A 102 -8.72 -14.56 8.64
C MET A 102 -8.01 -13.62 7.68
N ALA A 103 -8.75 -12.72 7.04
CA ALA A 103 -8.21 -11.78 6.07
C ALA A 103 -8.32 -10.34 6.55
N PHE A 104 -7.24 -9.57 6.40
CA PHE A 104 -7.24 -8.12 6.61
C PHE A 104 -6.73 -7.40 5.37
N THR A 105 -7.24 -6.20 5.16
CA THR A 105 -6.81 -5.32 4.08
C THR A 105 -6.23 -4.04 4.67
N ILE A 106 -5.04 -3.67 4.21
CA ILE A 106 -4.40 -2.39 4.48
C ILE A 106 -4.73 -1.47 3.30
N GLU A 107 -5.46 -0.40 3.56
CA GLU A 107 -5.85 0.56 2.53
C GLU A 107 -4.84 1.71 2.42
N ASP A 108 -4.69 2.24 1.20
CA ASP A 108 -3.90 3.44 0.97
C ASP A 108 -4.62 4.67 1.53
N THR A 109 -4.16 5.17 2.69
CA THR A 109 -4.74 6.36 3.34
C THR A 109 -4.08 7.67 2.92
N ARG A 110 -3.14 7.64 1.96
CA ARG A 110 -2.54 8.88 1.45
C ARG A 110 -3.62 9.78 0.83
N PRO A 111 -3.50 11.11 0.97
CA PRO A 111 -4.43 12.01 0.31
C PRO A 111 -4.33 11.89 -1.22
N ASP A 112 -5.40 12.27 -1.92
CA ASP A 112 -5.49 12.12 -3.38
C ASP A 112 -4.36 12.83 -4.13
N CYS A 113 -3.88 13.97 -3.60
CA CYS A 113 -2.75 14.67 -4.18
C CYS A 113 -1.47 13.84 -4.15
N GLU A 114 -1.21 13.09 -3.07
CA GLU A 114 -0.07 12.16 -2.99
C GLU A 114 -0.25 10.97 -3.94
N LYS A 115 -1.45 10.40 -3.98
CA LYS A 115 -1.78 9.26 -4.85
C LYS A 115 -1.58 9.59 -6.33
N ASN A 116 -1.97 10.80 -6.74
CA ASN A 116 -1.97 11.23 -8.14
C ASN A 116 -0.74 12.06 -8.52
N ASN A 117 0.21 12.22 -7.60
CA ASN A 117 1.37 13.08 -7.76
C ASN A 117 1.02 14.52 -8.21
N THR A 118 0.07 15.17 -7.54
CA THR A 118 -0.40 16.53 -7.86
C THR A 118 -0.16 17.52 -6.73
N GLY A 119 -0.22 18.82 -7.05
CA GLY A 119 -0.29 19.91 -6.10
C GLY A 119 -1.18 21.04 -6.61
N THR A 120 -1.20 22.16 -5.90
CA THR A 120 -2.12 23.28 -6.18
C THR A 120 -1.38 24.57 -6.47
N ILE A 121 -1.68 25.20 -7.60
CA ILE A 121 -1.33 26.59 -7.87
C ILE A 121 -2.50 27.47 -7.43
N ILE A 122 -2.23 28.43 -6.55
CA ILE A 122 -3.19 29.42 -6.08
C ILE A 122 -2.87 30.73 -6.79
N LEU A 123 -3.77 31.16 -7.66
CA LEU A 123 -3.64 32.39 -8.42
C LEU A 123 -4.54 33.45 -7.81
N LYS A 124 -3.95 34.56 -7.39
CA LYS A 124 -4.66 35.71 -6.81
C LYS A 124 -4.50 36.91 -7.73
N ASN A 125 -5.62 37.35 -8.30
CA ASN A 125 -5.67 38.60 -9.04
C ASN A 125 -5.94 39.73 -8.04
N THR A 126 -5.01 40.67 -7.89
CA THR A 126 -5.21 41.87 -7.07
C THR A 126 -5.66 43.09 -7.88
N ASP A 127 -5.71 42.98 -9.21
CA ASP A 127 -6.33 43.96 -10.10
C ASP A 127 -7.88 43.90 -9.99
N SER A 128 -8.54 45.01 -10.28
CA SER A 128 -9.97 45.11 -10.57
C SER A 128 -10.40 44.46 -11.89
N ASP A 129 -9.51 44.35 -12.87
CA ASP A 129 -9.82 43.84 -14.20
C ASP A 129 -9.68 42.30 -14.31
N PRO A 130 -10.46 41.63 -15.18
CA PRO A 130 -10.40 40.18 -15.36
C PRO A 130 -9.23 39.73 -16.26
N PHE A 131 -8.63 38.57 -15.94
CA PHE A 131 -7.52 37.98 -16.70
C PHE A 131 -7.86 36.57 -17.20
N THR A 132 -7.41 36.22 -18.40
CA THR A 132 -7.38 34.84 -18.90
C THR A 132 -6.14 34.14 -18.37
N VAL A 133 -6.32 32.96 -17.80
CA VAL A 133 -5.24 32.18 -17.19
C VAL A 133 -4.83 31.05 -18.11
N TYR A 134 -3.53 30.92 -18.36
CA TYR A 134 -2.91 29.81 -19.06
C TYR A 134 -1.93 29.11 -18.12
N VAL A 135 -1.96 27.79 -18.11
CA VAL A 135 -0.95 26.96 -17.44
C VAL A 135 -0.44 25.96 -18.46
N ASP A 136 0.87 25.99 -18.74
CA ASP A 136 1.52 25.22 -19.81
C ASP A 136 0.84 25.42 -21.16
N GLU A 137 0.61 26.70 -21.49
CA GLU A 137 -0.06 27.16 -22.71
C GLU A 137 -1.53 26.73 -22.86
N ILE A 138 -2.06 25.95 -21.91
CA ILE A 138 -3.46 25.50 -21.90
C ILE A 138 -4.32 26.53 -21.16
N ASN A 139 -5.36 27.03 -21.84
CA ASN A 139 -6.34 27.93 -21.24
C ASN A 139 -7.10 27.24 -20.09
N LYS A 140 -7.03 27.81 -18.89
CA LYS A 140 -7.71 27.34 -17.66
C LYS A 140 -8.95 28.17 -17.30
N GLY A 141 -9.29 29.18 -18.09
CA GLY A 141 -10.45 30.03 -17.91
C GLY A 141 -10.09 31.48 -17.55
N THR A 142 -11.01 32.16 -16.88
CA THR A 142 -10.87 33.56 -16.49
C THR A 142 -10.95 33.72 -14.99
N ILE A 143 -10.02 34.50 -14.42
CA ILE A 143 -10.09 34.99 -13.05
C ILE A 143 -10.62 36.43 -13.08
N GLN A 144 -11.68 36.70 -12.32
CA GLN A 144 -12.21 38.05 -12.21
C GLN A 144 -11.31 38.93 -11.34
N GLY A 145 -11.51 40.25 -11.39
CA GLY A 145 -10.81 41.16 -10.50
C GLY A 145 -11.01 40.82 -9.02
N ASN A 146 -9.97 41.01 -8.23
CA ASN A 146 -9.95 40.75 -6.78
C ASN A 146 -10.35 39.31 -6.38
N GLN A 147 -10.21 38.33 -7.29
CA GLN A 147 -10.53 36.93 -7.02
C GLN A 147 -9.29 36.07 -6.80
N THR A 148 -9.53 34.88 -6.24
CA THR A 148 -8.53 33.81 -6.12
C THR A 148 -9.07 32.55 -6.76
N ILE A 149 -8.26 31.87 -7.56
CA ILE A 149 -8.58 30.53 -8.08
C ILE A 149 -7.52 29.52 -7.65
N ARG A 150 -7.91 28.25 -7.58
CA ARG A 150 -7.06 27.14 -7.21
C ARG A 150 -7.05 26.14 -8.36
N LEU A 151 -5.85 25.80 -8.83
CA LEU A 151 -5.65 24.92 -9.97
C LEU A 151 -4.82 23.71 -9.54
N THR A 152 -5.41 22.51 -9.65
CA THR A 152 -4.68 21.26 -9.44
C THR A 152 -3.83 20.96 -10.67
N VAL A 153 -2.54 20.75 -10.46
CA VAL A 153 -1.56 20.44 -11.51
C VAL A 153 -0.67 19.26 -11.08
N PRO A 154 -0.07 18.51 -12.01
CA PRO A 154 0.99 17.56 -11.66
C PRO A 154 2.09 18.22 -10.81
N ALA A 155 2.81 17.46 -9.99
CA ALA A 155 3.98 17.99 -9.30
C ALA A 155 5.08 18.36 -10.33
N GLY A 156 5.68 19.54 -10.22
CA GLY A 156 6.69 20.01 -11.17
C GLY A 156 6.76 21.52 -11.33
N THR A 157 7.47 21.94 -12.38
CA THR A 157 7.55 23.34 -12.81
C THR A 157 6.53 23.60 -13.89
N HIS A 158 5.70 24.61 -13.70
CA HIS A 158 4.67 25.02 -14.65
C HIS A 158 4.88 26.45 -15.10
N SER A 159 4.66 26.67 -16.40
CA SER A 159 4.57 28.02 -16.94
C SER A 159 3.18 28.56 -16.69
N VAL A 160 3.07 29.72 -16.03
CA VAL A 160 1.81 30.41 -15.83
C VAL A 160 1.86 31.73 -16.55
N ARG A 161 0.84 31.98 -17.36
CA ARG A 161 0.68 33.20 -18.13
C ARG A 161 -0.72 33.74 -17.93
N VAL A 162 -0.83 35.00 -17.56
CA VAL A 162 -2.12 35.69 -17.40
C VAL A 162 -2.18 36.84 -18.38
N VAL A 163 -3.33 36.98 -19.05
CA VAL A 163 -3.56 38.01 -20.09
C VAL A 163 -4.84 38.75 -19.76
N GLU A 164 -4.74 40.07 -19.56
CA GLU A 164 -5.86 40.94 -19.28
C GLU A 164 -6.94 40.84 -20.37
N ARG A 165 -8.21 40.71 -19.98
CA ARG A 165 -9.32 40.59 -20.93
C ARG A 165 -9.96 41.93 -21.29
N SER A 166 -9.89 42.90 -20.40
CA SER A 166 -10.53 44.22 -20.53
C SER A 166 -9.87 45.19 -19.57
N GLY A 167 -9.90 46.49 -19.87
CA GLY A 167 -9.28 47.53 -19.05
C GLY A 167 -8.23 48.35 -19.82
N TRP A 168 -7.66 47.76 -20.87
CA TRP A 168 -6.61 48.35 -21.69
C TRP A 168 -7.09 49.24 -22.85
N ILE A 169 -6.32 50.31 -23.12
CA ILE A 169 -6.55 51.26 -24.22
C ILE A 169 -5.73 50.93 -25.47
N LEU A 170 -4.51 50.39 -25.29
CA LEU A 170 -3.57 50.14 -26.40
C LEU A 170 -3.22 48.65 -26.55
N TYR A 171 -2.78 48.01 -25.47
CA TYR A 171 -2.41 46.60 -25.45
C TYR A 171 -2.79 45.98 -24.10
N PRO A 172 -3.24 44.72 -24.06
CA PRO A 172 -3.53 44.01 -22.82
C PRO A 172 -2.26 43.83 -21.98
N GLN A 173 -2.40 43.94 -20.67
CA GLN A 173 -1.34 43.52 -19.75
C GLN A 173 -1.14 42.00 -19.84
N GLU A 174 0.11 41.59 -19.90
CA GLU A 174 0.52 40.19 -19.88
C GLU A 174 1.60 39.98 -18.84
N THR A 175 1.33 39.07 -17.91
CA THR A 175 2.29 38.68 -16.86
C THR A 175 2.58 37.19 -16.99
N SER A 176 3.87 36.84 -17.08
CA SER A 176 4.33 35.45 -17.13
C SER A 176 5.25 35.15 -15.96
N PHE A 177 5.04 34.03 -15.29
CA PHE A 177 5.89 33.55 -14.21
C PHE A 177 5.95 32.02 -14.17
N ALA A 178 7.03 31.50 -13.59
CA ALA A 178 7.13 30.08 -13.29
C ALA A 178 6.49 29.80 -11.92
N ALA A 179 5.50 28.91 -11.89
CA ALA A 179 5.00 28.35 -10.65
C ALA A 179 5.69 27.01 -10.40
N PHE A 180 6.42 26.93 -9.29
CA PHE A 180 7.05 25.68 -8.89
C PHE A 180 6.24 25.03 -7.76
N VAL A 181 5.71 23.85 -8.05
CA VAL A 181 5.01 23.00 -7.07
C VAL A 181 6.05 21.99 -6.58
N LEU A 182 6.73 22.38 -5.49
CA LEU A 182 7.92 21.74 -4.90
C LEU A 182 7.76 20.24 -4.60
N ALA A 183 6.56 19.81 -4.23
CA ALA A 183 6.30 18.46 -3.79
C ALA A 183 4.83 18.09 -3.98
N THR A 184 4.57 16.80 -3.88
CA THR A 184 3.23 16.25 -3.81
C THR A 184 2.43 16.90 -2.68
N CYS A 185 1.18 17.29 -2.96
CA CYS A 185 0.33 18.07 -2.06
C CYS A 185 0.83 19.48 -1.69
N ALA A 186 1.87 20.01 -2.33
CA ALA A 186 2.31 21.37 -2.08
C ALA A 186 1.35 22.41 -2.68
N GLU A 187 1.28 23.57 -2.03
CA GLU A 187 0.58 24.74 -2.53
C GLU A 187 1.56 25.83 -2.92
N LYS A 188 1.34 26.48 -4.06
CA LYS A 188 2.11 27.63 -4.50
C LYS A 188 1.19 28.81 -4.80
N THR A 189 1.32 29.88 -4.02
CA THR A 189 0.60 31.13 -4.27
C THR A 189 1.39 32.05 -5.19
N CYS A 190 0.70 32.56 -6.21
CA CYS A 190 1.17 33.60 -7.11
C CYS A 190 0.13 34.72 -7.12
N ALA A 191 0.60 35.95 -6.93
CA ALA A 191 -0.23 37.14 -6.98
C ALA A 191 0.36 38.12 -7.99
N TRP A 192 -0.51 38.86 -8.67
CA TRP A 192 -0.14 39.95 -9.55
C TRP A 192 -1.20 41.05 -9.45
N ASP A 193 -0.76 42.24 -9.77
CA ASP A 193 -1.52 43.46 -9.94
C ASP A 193 -1.63 43.87 -11.41
#